data_AF-A0A2W1MUY4-F1
#
_entry.id   AF-A0A2W1MUY4-F1
#
_cell.length_a   1.000
_cell.length_b   1.000
_cell.length_c   1.000
_cell.angle_alpha   90.00
_cell.angle_beta   90.00
_cell.angle_gamma   90.00
#
_symmetry.space_group_name_H-M   'P 1'
#
loop_
_entity.id
_entity.type
_entity.pdbx_description
1 polymer ?
#
loop_
_entity_poly.entity_id
_entity_poly.type
_entity_poly.pdbx_seq_one_letter_code
_entity_poly.pdbx_strand_id
1 'polypeptide(L)'
;MKITALNISIVCIISLFFSCNSIPTNQTEQLESNTIQADSITKKENTLTYEYTNDSIKLSNAIDSIWDCEGVQYLEKKIIRQSSKKRHLTIIPFKNEFNITVKLMEDNGFNYVTHLSFIITPKENWKIEYHNTIENKFIAFDVWNANIEKEHDINKLRNNIAIVLSERKKELNEKLRYKYNLKKYVYTVDGSYMGLVYFYGLHQFKIDSAAIVNS
;
A
#
# COMPACT_ATOMS: atom_id res chain seq x y z
N MET A 1 -3.98 43.47 -12.17
CA MET A 1 -4.36 43.95 -10.82
C MET A 1 -5.88 44.06 -10.76
N LYS A 2 -6.54 43.13 -10.05
CA LYS A 2 -7.90 43.23 -9.48
C LYS A 2 -8.17 41.93 -8.70
N ILE A 3 -8.01 42.01 -7.38
CA ILE A 3 -8.55 41.08 -6.39
C ILE A 3 -9.84 41.72 -5.88
N THR A 4 -10.87 40.88 -5.64
CA THR A 4 -12.07 41.01 -4.77
C THR A 4 -13.28 40.46 -5.54
N ALA A 5 -14.16 39.60 -5.04
CA ALA A 5 -14.35 38.96 -3.75
C ALA A 5 -15.41 37.85 -3.97
N LEU A 6 -15.26 36.66 -3.38
CA LEU A 6 -16.42 35.83 -2.97
C LEU A 6 -15.96 34.71 -2.02
N ASN A 7 -15.69 35.09 -0.77
CA ASN A 7 -15.88 34.20 0.36
C ASN A 7 -17.35 34.33 0.79
N ILE A 8 -17.89 33.27 1.40
CA ILE A 8 -19.26 33.06 1.92
C ILE A 8 -20.13 32.17 1.01
N SER A 9 -19.91 30.84 1.10
CA SER A 9 -20.98 29.83 1.21
C SER A 9 -20.37 28.44 1.43
N ILE A 10 -19.67 28.30 2.55
CA ILE A 10 -19.57 27.04 3.28
C ILE A 10 -20.58 27.19 4.43
N VAL A 11 -21.25 26.09 4.80
CA VAL A 11 -22.36 25.96 5.76
C VAL A 11 -23.75 26.00 5.10
N CYS A 12 -24.22 24.83 4.62
CA CYS A 12 -25.64 24.39 4.62
C CYS A 12 -25.92 23.10 3.81
N ILE A 13 -25.05 22.07 3.85
CA ILE A 13 -25.40 20.72 3.34
C ILE A 13 -24.89 19.62 4.29
N ILE A 14 -25.16 19.75 5.60
CA ILE A 14 -24.99 18.65 6.59
C ILE A 14 -26.17 18.65 7.57
N SER A 15 -27.41 18.64 7.07
CA SER A 15 -28.58 18.64 7.98
C SER A 15 -29.82 17.97 7.41
N LEU A 16 -29.70 16.80 6.78
CA LEU A 16 -30.85 15.93 6.52
C LEU A 16 -30.38 14.47 6.45
N PHE A 17 -30.19 13.80 7.60
CA PHE A 17 -30.41 12.34 7.81
C PHE A 17 -30.35 11.96 9.31
N PHE A 18 -30.92 12.81 10.19
CA PHE A 18 -31.33 12.38 11.53
C PHE A 18 -32.86 12.37 11.58
N SER A 19 -33.44 11.21 11.26
CA SER A 19 -34.80 10.83 11.66
C SER A 19 -34.65 9.49 12.37
N CYS A 20 -34.67 9.48 13.71
CA CYS A 20 -35.87 9.12 14.47
C CYS A 20 -36.48 7.80 14.01
N ASN A 21 -36.08 6.70 14.65
CA ASN A 21 -36.98 5.61 14.98
C ASN A 21 -36.80 5.26 16.45
N SER A 22 -37.71 5.83 17.24
CA SER A 22 -38.02 5.53 18.62
C SER A 22 -38.45 4.07 18.77
N ILE A 23 -37.72 3.31 19.59
CA ILE A 23 -38.16 2.01 20.10
C ILE A 23 -39.05 2.28 21.33
N PRO A 24 -40.31 1.84 21.34
CA PRO A 24 -41.13 1.94 22.55
C PRO A 24 -40.72 0.84 23.54
N THR A 25 -40.36 1.29 24.73
CA THR A 25 -40.31 0.48 25.95
C THR A 25 -41.73 0.20 26.40
N ASN A 26 -42.10 -1.08 26.55
CA ASN A 26 -43.01 -1.64 27.56
C ASN A 26 -43.40 -3.07 27.15
N GLN A 27 -42.97 -4.08 27.91
CA GLN A 27 -43.87 -4.94 28.68
C GLN A 27 -43.08 -6.00 29.48
N THR A 28 -43.37 -5.97 30.76
CA THR A 28 -42.90 -6.79 31.86
C THR A 28 -43.70 -8.10 31.91
N GLU A 29 -43.06 -9.16 32.42
CA GLU A 29 -43.67 -10.36 33.04
C GLU A 29 -44.61 -11.24 32.20
N GLN A 30 -44.15 -12.45 31.90
CA GLN A 30 -44.81 -13.65 32.41
C GLN A 30 -43.81 -14.79 32.61
N LEU A 31 -43.61 -15.10 33.89
CA LEU A 31 -42.92 -16.27 34.40
C LEU A 31 -43.93 -17.44 34.31
N GLU A 32 -43.77 -18.33 33.34
CA GLU A 32 -44.40 -19.65 33.40
C GLU A 32 -43.32 -20.70 33.63
N SER A 33 -43.22 -21.13 34.89
CA SER A 33 -42.48 -22.31 35.30
C SER A 33 -43.24 -23.55 34.82
N ASN A 34 -42.87 -24.07 33.65
CA ASN A 34 -43.26 -25.42 33.26
C ASN A 34 -42.13 -26.38 33.59
N THR A 35 -42.32 -27.06 34.72
CA THR A 35 -41.58 -28.23 35.16
C THR A 35 -41.72 -29.33 34.11
N ILE A 36 -40.63 -29.66 33.41
CA ILE A 36 -40.53 -30.90 32.64
C ILE A 36 -39.49 -31.78 33.31
N GLN A 37 -39.92 -33.02 33.52
CA GLN A 37 -39.26 -34.12 34.21
C GLN A 37 -37.78 -34.27 33.85
N ALA A 38 -37.00 -34.49 34.90
CA ALA A 38 -35.64 -34.99 34.82
C ALA A 38 -35.64 -36.44 34.33
N ASP A 39 -35.52 -36.63 33.02
CA ASP A 39 -35.10 -37.90 32.42
C ASP A 39 -33.77 -37.70 31.68
N SER A 40 -32.72 -38.20 32.31
CA SER A 40 -31.42 -38.60 31.74
C SER A 40 -30.86 -37.78 30.57
N ILE A 41 -30.23 -36.63 30.87
CA ILE A 41 -29.26 -36.03 29.95
C ILE A 41 -27.91 -36.69 30.22
N THR A 42 -27.60 -37.69 29.40
CA THR A 42 -26.25 -38.22 29.22
C THR A 42 -25.31 -37.06 28.90
N LYS A 43 -24.28 -36.87 29.72
CA LYS A 43 -23.17 -35.95 29.48
C LYS A 43 -22.71 -36.02 28.02
N LYS A 44 -22.98 -34.96 27.27
CA LYS A 44 -22.27 -34.63 26.03
C LYS A 44 -21.72 -33.22 26.14
N GLU A 45 -20.99 -32.98 27.22
CA GLU A 45 -20.07 -31.85 27.34
C GLU A 45 -18.79 -32.22 26.58
N ASN A 46 -18.55 -31.53 25.46
CA ASN A 46 -17.24 -31.22 24.85
C ASN A 46 -17.30 -31.25 23.32
N THR A 47 -17.81 -30.18 22.70
CA THR A 47 -17.50 -29.92 21.27
C THR A 47 -17.52 -28.45 20.84
N LEU A 48 -17.74 -27.48 21.73
CA LEU A 48 -17.85 -26.07 21.33
C LEU A 48 -16.54 -25.25 21.45
N THR A 49 -15.52 -25.77 22.12
CA THR A 49 -14.26 -25.03 22.35
C THR A 49 -13.20 -25.23 21.25
N TYR A 50 -13.31 -26.32 20.47
CA TYR A 50 -12.33 -26.66 19.41
C TYR A 50 -12.59 -25.92 18.09
N GLU A 51 -13.85 -25.64 17.77
CA GLU A 51 -14.23 -25.00 16.50
C GLU A 51 -13.85 -23.51 16.49
N TYR A 52 -14.04 -22.82 17.62
CA TYR A 52 -13.69 -21.39 17.76
C TYR A 52 -12.17 -21.15 17.73
N THR A 53 -11.37 -22.08 18.27
CA THR A 53 -9.90 -22.00 18.21
C THR A 53 -9.37 -22.31 16.81
N ASN A 54 -9.97 -23.27 16.11
CA ASN A 54 -9.56 -23.63 14.76
C ASN A 54 -9.80 -22.49 13.75
N ASP A 55 -10.94 -21.80 13.84
CA ASP A 55 -11.23 -20.66 12.96
C ASP A 55 -10.29 -19.47 13.21
N SER A 56 -9.93 -19.23 14.49
CA SER A 56 -8.92 -18.22 14.81
C SER A 56 -7.55 -18.55 14.22
N ILE A 57 -7.14 -19.82 14.27
CA ILE A 57 -5.85 -20.28 13.72
C ILE A 57 -5.86 -20.15 12.19
N LYS A 58 -6.93 -20.60 11.53
CA LYS A 58 -7.05 -20.50 10.06
C LYS A 58 -7.08 -19.05 9.59
N LEU A 59 -7.71 -18.14 10.33
CA LEU A 59 -7.66 -16.71 10.04
C LEU A 59 -6.25 -16.16 10.18
N SER A 60 -5.55 -16.48 11.27
CA SER A 60 -4.15 -16.08 11.44
C SER A 60 -3.31 -16.55 10.26
N ASN A 61 -3.38 -17.84 9.91
CA ASN A 61 -2.63 -18.41 8.79
C ASN A 61 -2.94 -17.72 7.46
N ALA A 62 -4.21 -17.36 7.21
CA ALA A 62 -4.59 -16.64 6.01
C ALA A 62 -4.04 -15.20 5.99
N ILE A 63 -4.06 -14.51 7.14
CA ILE A 63 -3.47 -13.17 7.30
C ILE A 63 -1.95 -13.22 7.14
N ASP A 64 -1.29 -14.19 7.76
CA ASP A 64 0.16 -14.42 7.68
C ASP A 64 0.56 -14.71 6.23
N SER A 65 -0.22 -15.53 5.52
CA SER A 65 0.00 -15.80 4.09
C SER A 65 -0.07 -14.53 3.23
N ILE A 66 -0.98 -13.61 3.55
CA ILE A 66 -1.06 -12.30 2.88
C ILE A 66 0.17 -11.45 3.22
N TRP A 67 0.58 -11.42 4.49
CA TRP A 67 1.71 -10.59 4.94
C TRP A 67 3.04 -11.06 4.36
N ASP A 68 3.26 -12.37 4.33
CA ASP A 68 4.54 -12.97 3.95
C ASP A 68 4.77 -13.01 2.43
N CYS A 69 3.75 -12.68 1.63
CA CYS A 69 3.88 -12.72 0.19
C CYS A 69 4.80 -11.61 -0.36
N GLU A 70 5.53 -11.91 -1.45
CA GLU A 70 6.58 -11.03 -1.96
C GLU A 70 6.05 -9.65 -2.35
N GLY A 71 4.84 -9.60 -2.92
CA GLY A 71 4.19 -8.34 -3.30
C GLY A 71 3.94 -7.40 -2.12
N VAL A 72 3.50 -7.94 -0.99
CA VAL A 72 3.28 -7.16 0.23
C VAL A 72 4.60 -6.71 0.85
N GLN A 73 5.57 -7.62 0.94
CA GLN A 73 6.90 -7.32 1.47
C GLN A 73 7.64 -6.25 0.63
N TYR A 74 7.45 -6.27 -0.68
CA TYR A 74 7.97 -5.24 -1.57
C TYR A 74 7.33 -3.88 -1.30
N LEU A 75 6.00 -3.84 -1.18
CA LEU A 75 5.27 -2.62 -0.88
C LEU A 75 5.72 -2.01 0.46
N GLU A 76 5.89 -2.84 1.49
CA GLU A 76 6.40 -2.40 2.80
C GLU A 76 7.78 -1.74 2.68
N LYS A 77 8.73 -2.41 2.02
CA LYS A 77 10.07 -1.87 1.80
C LYS A 77 10.05 -0.55 1.03
N LYS A 78 9.14 -0.41 0.05
CA LYS A 78 8.97 0.82 -0.72
C LYS A 78 8.47 1.96 0.16
N ILE A 79 7.45 1.73 0.99
CA ILE A 79 6.89 2.73 1.92
C ILE A 79 7.92 3.16 2.95
N ILE A 80 8.63 2.21 3.56
CA ILE A 80 9.74 2.49 4.49
C ILE A 80 10.80 3.36 3.80
N ARG A 81 11.23 3.01 2.58
CA ARG A 81 12.25 3.77 1.85
C ARG A 81 11.80 5.19 1.53
N GLN A 82 10.57 5.36 1.03
CA GLN A 82 10.00 6.66 0.65
C GLN A 82 9.72 7.56 1.84
N SER A 83 9.48 6.98 3.01
CA SER A 83 9.23 7.72 4.25
C SER A 83 10.49 8.02 5.08
N SER A 84 11.67 7.65 4.59
CA SER A 84 12.90 7.66 5.39
C SER A 84 12.76 6.89 6.70
N LYS A 85 12.12 5.71 6.63
CA LYS A 85 11.86 4.76 7.74
C LYS A 85 10.86 5.23 8.79
N LYS A 86 9.97 6.15 8.45
CA LYS A 86 8.97 6.68 9.40
C LYS A 86 7.59 6.02 9.30
N ARG A 87 7.29 5.39 8.16
CA ARG A 87 5.97 4.83 7.84
C ARG A 87 6.09 3.34 7.53
N HIS A 88 5.04 2.63 7.89
CA HIS A 88 4.92 1.17 7.82
C HIS A 88 3.51 0.79 7.38
N LEU A 89 3.37 -0.37 6.76
CA LEU A 89 2.10 -1.03 6.55
C LEU A 89 1.63 -1.67 7.85
N THR A 90 0.32 -1.78 7.94
CA THR A 90 -0.40 -2.51 8.97
C THR A 90 -1.50 -3.30 8.30
N ILE A 91 -1.72 -4.53 8.75
CA ILE A 91 -2.89 -5.31 8.35
C ILE A 91 -4.02 -5.07 9.34
N ILE A 92 -5.21 -4.77 8.82
CA ILE A 92 -6.44 -4.62 9.61
C ILE A 92 -7.54 -5.52 9.03
N PRO A 93 -8.00 -6.55 9.76
CA PRO A 93 -9.14 -7.37 9.36
C PRO A 93 -10.47 -6.73 9.77
N PHE A 94 -11.45 -6.77 8.88
CA PHE A 94 -12.83 -6.33 9.09
C PHE A 94 -13.76 -7.49 8.81
N LYS A 95 -14.40 -8.03 9.86
CA LYS A 95 -15.31 -9.17 9.75
C LYS A 95 -16.72 -8.70 9.43
N ASN A 96 -17.35 -9.33 8.44
CA ASN A 96 -18.79 -9.29 8.23
C ASN A 96 -19.38 -10.71 8.38
N GLU A 97 -20.69 -10.88 8.12
CA GLU A 97 -21.39 -12.15 8.32
C GLU A 97 -20.85 -13.30 7.45
N PHE A 98 -20.33 -12.98 6.26
CA PHE A 98 -19.95 -13.99 5.25
C PHE A 98 -18.44 -14.05 5.01
N ASN A 99 -17.78 -12.89 5.06
CA ASN A 99 -16.42 -12.68 4.60
C ASN A 99 -15.63 -11.83 5.60
N ILE A 100 -14.31 -11.90 5.49
CA ILE A 100 -13.38 -11.07 6.26
C ILE A 100 -12.59 -10.24 5.26
N THR A 101 -12.76 -8.92 5.30
CA THR A 101 -11.97 -7.99 4.47
C THR A 101 -10.68 -7.67 5.20
N VAL A 102 -9.53 -8.02 4.63
CA VAL A 102 -8.22 -7.71 5.16
C VAL A 102 -7.64 -6.53 4.38
N LYS A 103 -7.44 -5.40 5.04
CA LYS A 103 -6.85 -4.20 4.41
C LYS A 103 -5.40 -4.03 4.84
N LEU A 104 -4.52 -3.76 3.87
CA LEU A 104 -3.16 -3.32 4.15
C LEU A 104 -3.12 -1.81 4.04
N MET A 105 -2.82 -1.16 5.15
CA MET A 105 -2.94 0.27 5.30
C MET A 105 -1.61 0.87 5.77
N GLU A 106 -1.22 1.99 5.19
CA GLU A 106 -0.09 2.80 5.66
C GLU A 106 -0.58 3.84 6.67
N ASP A 107 0.04 3.89 7.84
CA ASP A 107 -0.11 5.02 8.76
C ASP A 107 0.83 6.15 8.33
N ASN A 108 0.26 7.29 7.92
CA ASN A 108 1.04 8.47 7.54
C ASN A 108 1.14 9.53 8.65
N GLY A 109 0.69 9.21 9.87
CA GLY A 109 0.64 10.11 11.02
C GLY A 109 -0.61 11.01 11.09
N PHE A 110 -1.43 11.02 10.04
CA PHE A 110 -2.70 11.77 10.00
C PHE A 110 -3.89 10.84 9.71
N ASN A 111 -3.72 9.92 8.78
CA ASN A 111 -4.76 8.99 8.31
C ASN A 111 -4.14 7.65 7.90
N TYR A 112 -4.97 6.62 7.87
CA TYR A 112 -4.63 5.35 7.25
C TYR A 112 -4.96 5.35 5.76
N VAL A 113 -3.97 5.08 4.91
CA VAL A 113 -4.15 4.96 3.46
C VAL A 113 -4.16 3.49 3.08
N THR A 114 -5.27 3.01 2.53
CA THR A 114 -5.37 1.61 2.06
C THR A 114 -4.62 1.45 0.75
N HIS A 115 -3.67 0.52 0.72
CA HIS A 115 -2.91 0.17 -0.49
C HIS A 115 -3.44 -1.10 -1.15
N LEU A 116 -3.76 -2.11 -0.35
CA LEU A 116 -4.27 -3.40 -0.82
C LEU A 116 -5.48 -3.81 0.02
N SER A 117 -6.39 -4.55 -0.60
CA SER A 117 -7.55 -5.14 0.07
C SER A 117 -7.72 -6.57 -0.40
N PHE A 118 -7.87 -7.49 0.54
CA PHE A 118 -8.13 -8.89 0.31
C PHE A 118 -9.45 -9.28 0.95
N ILE A 119 -10.14 -10.24 0.36
CA ILE A 119 -11.33 -10.87 0.91
C ILE A 119 -10.96 -12.31 1.25
N ILE A 120 -11.20 -12.69 2.49
CA ILE A 120 -11.14 -14.07 2.95
C ILE A 120 -12.58 -14.57 3.08
N THR A 121 -12.88 -15.71 2.45
CA THR A 121 -14.21 -16.33 2.47
C THR A 121 -14.12 -17.67 3.22
N PRO A 122 -14.40 -17.70 4.55
CA PRO A 122 -14.28 -18.93 5.35
C PRO A 122 -15.13 -20.09 4.83
N LYS A 123 -16.34 -19.81 4.32
CA LYS A 123 -17.26 -20.81 3.77
C LYS A 123 -16.72 -21.50 2.51
N GLU A 124 -15.83 -20.83 1.78
CA GLU A 124 -15.16 -21.38 0.59
C GLU A 124 -13.76 -21.91 0.95
N ASN A 125 -13.66 -22.66 2.05
CA ASN A 125 -12.41 -23.23 2.55
C ASN A 125 -11.29 -22.18 2.70
N TRP A 126 -11.62 -21.05 3.33
CA TRP A 126 -10.66 -19.96 3.60
C TRP A 126 -10.01 -19.38 2.34
N LYS A 127 -10.72 -19.43 1.20
CA LYS A 127 -10.30 -18.80 -0.05
C LYS A 127 -9.93 -17.33 0.17
N ILE A 128 -8.81 -16.91 -0.42
CA ILE A 128 -8.31 -15.54 -0.39
C ILE A 128 -8.37 -14.96 -1.80
N GLU A 129 -8.93 -13.76 -1.93
CA GLU A 129 -9.01 -13.02 -3.18
C GLU A 129 -8.51 -11.60 -2.98
N TYR A 130 -7.66 -11.12 -3.88
CA TYR A 130 -7.34 -9.70 -3.98
C TYR A 130 -8.53 -8.95 -4.58
N HIS A 131 -8.94 -7.87 -3.93
CA HIS A 131 -9.98 -6.97 -4.41
C HIS A 131 -9.34 -5.75 -5.08
N ASN A 132 -9.37 -5.74 -6.42
CA ASN A 132 -9.02 -4.55 -7.20
C ASN A 132 -10.19 -3.57 -7.13
N THR A 133 -10.09 -2.57 -6.27
CA THR A 133 -11.12 -1.55 -6.04
C THR A 133 -11.31 -0.60 -7.23
N ILE A 134 -10.31 -0.45 -8.09
CA ILE A 134 -10.38 0.42 -9.28
C ILE A 134 -11.28 -0.21 -10.34
N GLU A 135 -11.06 -1.51 -10.60
CA GLU A 135 -11.83 -2.25 -11.60
C GLU A 135 -13.05 -2.97 -11.01
N ASN A 136 -13.21 -2.93 -9.69
CA ASN A 136 -14.20 -3.70 -8.94
C ASN A 136 -14.15 -5.20 -9.29
N LYS A 137 -12.95 -5.79 -9.28
CA LYS A 137 -12.71 -7.19 -9.62
C LYS A 137 -12.05 -7.94 -8.47
N PHE A 138 -12.40 -9.22 -8.35
CA PHE A 138 -11.75 -10.16 -7.45
C PHE A 138 -10.80 -11.04 -8.26
N ILE A 139 -9.55 -11.12 -7.79
CA ILE A 139 -8.48 -11.91 -8.40
C ILE A 139 -8.05 -12.93 -7.36
N ALA A 140 -7.98 -14.21 -7.73
CA ALA A 140 -7.48 -15.25 -6.84
C ALA A 140 -6.08 -14.88 -6.31
N PHE A 141 -5.84 -15.13 -5.02
CA PHE A 141 -4.62 -14.66 -4.34
C PHE A 141 -3.32 -15.20 -4.97
N ASP A 142 -3.31 -16.46 -5.38
CA ASP A 142 -2.19 -17.11 -6.08
C ASP A 142 -1.89 -16.44 -7.44
N VAL A 143 -2.93 -16.15 -8.23
CA VAL A 143 -2.83 -15.45 -9.52
C VAL A 143 -2.31 -14.03 -9.31
N TRP A 144 -2.83 -13.31 -8.32
CA TRP A 144 -2.37 -11.96 -7.99
C TRP A 144 -0.90 -11.97 -7.56
N ASN A 145 -0.52 -12.87 -6.66
CA ASN A 145 0.86 -12.96 -6.15
C ASN A 145 1.85 -13.26 -7.28
N ALA A 146 1.54 -14.23 -8.15
CA ALA A 146 2.39 -14.56 -9.30
C ALA A 146 2.55 -13.41 -10.31
N ASN A 147 1.55 -12.52 -10.45
CA ASN A 147 1.66 -11.35 -11.31
C ASN A 147 2.57 -10.27 -10.72
N ILE A 148 2.50 -10.06 -9.40
CA ILE A 148 3.36 -9.08 -8.72
C ILE A 148 4.82 -9.54 -8.71
N GLU A 149 5.10 -10.83 -8.50
CA GLU A 149 6.46 -11.39 -8.58
C GLU A 149 7.09 -11.11 -9.95
N LYS A 150 6.35 -11.34 -11.04
CA LYS A 150 6.80 -11.02 -12.40
C LYS A 150 7.09 -9.53 -12.58
N GLU A 151 6.23 -8.65 -12.08
CA GLU A 151 6.45 -7.21 -12.18
C GLU A 151 7.71 -6.77 -11.39
N HIS A 152 7.92 -7.36 -10.21
CA HIS A 152 9.11 -7.12 -9.39
C HIS A 152 10.38 -7.54 -10.12
N ASP A 153 10.42 -8.73 -10.72
CA ASP A 153 11.56 -9.22 -11.50
C ASP A 153 11.87 -8.32 -12.71
N ILE A 154 10.82 -7.85 -13.41
CA ILE A 154 10.96 -6.90 -14.52
C ILE A 154 11.58 -5.59 -14.04
N ASN A 155 11.12 -5.05 -12.92
CA ASN A 155 11.65 -3.81 -12.37
C ASN A 155 13.10 -3.96 -11.87
N LYS A 156 13.45 -5.11 -11.29
CA LYS A 156 14.83 -5.45 -10.92
C LYS A 156 15.74 -5.51 -12.15
N LEU A 157 15.28 -6.16 -13.22
CA LEU A 157 16.00 -6.22 -14.50
C LEU A 157 16.21 -4.82 -15.11
N ARG A 158 15.18 -3.98 -15.12
CA ARG A 158 15.26 -2.59 -15.58
C ARG A 158 16.32 -1.78 -14.82
N ASN A 159 16.36 -1.93 -13.49
CA ASN A 159 17.38 -1.26 -12.67
C ASN A 159 18.79 -1.75 -12.99
N ASN A 160 18.98 -3.06 -13.16
CA ASN A 160 20.28 -3.62 -13.54
C ASN A 160 20.75 -3.08 -14.91
N ILE A 161 19.84 -3.03 -15.90
CA ILE A 161 20.14 -2.45 -17.21
C ILE A 161 20.55 -0.97 -17.06
N ALA A 162 19.83 -0.18 -16.27
CA ALA A 162 20.15 1.22 -16.06
C ALA A 162 21.54 1.43 -15.43
N ILE A 163 21.93 0.58 -14.47
CA ILE A 163 23.26 0.59 -13.86
C ILE A 163 24.34 0.29 -14.91
N VAL A 164 24.18 -0.81 -15.65
CA VAL A 164 25.15 -1.21 -16.70
C VAL A 164 25.30 -0.11 -17.76
N LEU A 165 24.19 0.49 -18.21
CA LEU A 165 24.23 1.59 -19.18
C LEU A 165 24.93 2.84 -18.61
N SER A 166 24.71 3.16 -17.34
CA SER A 166 25.38 4.27 -16.66
C SER A 166 26.90 4.05 -16.56
N GLU A 167 27.32 2.83 -16.19
CA GLU A 167 28.73 2.46 -16.13
C GLU A 167 29.39 2.51 -17.50
N ARG A 168 28.75 1.94 -18.53
CA ARG A 168 29.25 2.02 -19.92
C ARG A 168 29.38 3.45 -20.41
N LYS A 169 28.41 4.32 -20.09
CA LYS A 169 28.47 5.74 -20.41
C LYS A 169 29.64 6.44 -19.71
N LYS A 170 29.88 6.09 -18.43
CA LYS A 170 31.04 6.61 -17.67
C LYS A 170 32.36 6.17 -18.29
N GLU A 171 32.53 4.89 -18.58
CA GLU A 171 33.72 4.35 -19.25
C GLU A 171 33.99 5.03 -20.61
N LEU A 172 32.93 5.21 -21.42
CA LEU A 172 33.05 5.89 -22.71
C LEU A 172 33.48 7.34 -22.54
N ASN A 173 32.88 8.07 -21.60
CA ASN A 173 33.24 9.46 -21.31
C ASN A 173 34.68 9.59 -20.83
N GLU A 174 35.17 8.66 -20.00
CA GLU A 174 36.57 8.62 -19.56
C GLU A 174 37.53 8.34 -20.73
N LYS A 175 37.20 7.39 -21.61
CA LYS A 175 37.98 7.11 -22.83
C LYS A 175 38.02 8.32 -23.77
N LEU A 176 36.89 8.98 -23.99
CA LEU A 176 36.83 10.20 -24.80
C LEU A 176 37.66 11.31 -24.17
N ARG A 177 37.54 11.51 -22.85
CA ARG A 177 38.34 12.50 -22.11
C ARG A 177 39.83 12.27 -22.28
N TYR A 178 40.29 11.02 -22.18
CA TYR A 178 41.69 10.66 -22.39
C TYR A 178 42.13 10.88 -23.85
N LYS A 179 41.39 10.32 -24.82
CA LYS A 179 41.69 10.41 -26.26
C LYS A 179 41.86 11.84 -26.74
N TYR A 180 41.08 12.74 -26.17
CA TYR A 180 40.92 14.12 -26.60
C TYR A 180 41.57 15.14 -25.66
N ASN A 181 42.29 14.66 -24.64
CA ASN A 181 42.93 15.47 -23.61
C ASN A 181 41.97 16.54 -23.02
N LEU A 182 40.69 16.18 -22.86
CA LEU A 182 39.67 17.11 -22.39
C LEU A 182 39.93 17.40 -20.90
N LYS A 183 40.41 18.61 -20.61
CA LYS A 183 40.54 19.09 -19.24
C LYS A 183 39.15 19.48 -18.74
N LYS A 184 38.82 18.99 -17.53
CA LYS A 184 37.58 19.32 -16.85
C LYS A 184 37.76 20.68 -16.19
N TYR A 185 37.08 21.70 -16.68
CA TYR A 185 37.03 23.00 -16.01
C TYR A 185 35.63 23.18 -15.43
N VAL A 186 35.58 23.36 -14.11
CA VAL A 186 34.38 23.78 -13.40
C VAL A 186 34.55 25.28 -13.20
N TYR A 187 33.65 26.08 -13.75
CA TYR A 187 33.60 27.51 -13.50
C TYR A 187 32.29 27.85 -12.81
N THR A 188 32.37 28.79 -11.88
CA THR A 188 31.23 29.40 -11.21
C THR A 188 31.07 30.80 -11.77
N VAL A 189 29.87 31.13 -12.25
CA VAL A 189 29.50 32.51 -12.61
C VAL A 189 28.61 33.03 -11.48
N ASP A 190 29.04 34.10 -10.82
CA ASP A 190 28.25 34.91 -9.89
C ASP A 190 27.38 34.14 -8.87
N GLY A 191 27.98 33.12 -8.25
CA GLY A 191 27.36 32.38 -7.14
C GLY A 191 26.11 31.56 -7.50
N SER A 192 25.70 31.48 -8.77
CA SER A 192 24.49 30.76 -9.19
C SER A 192 24.73 29.91 -10.44
N TYR A 193 24.56 28.59 -10.27
CA TYR A 193 24.64 27.48 -11.24
C TYR A 193 26.00 27.11 -11.87
N MET A 194 26.27 25.80 -11.83
CA MET A 194 27.43 25.11 -12.39
C MET A 194 27.18 24.67 -13.84
N GLY A 195 27.98 25.16 -14.78
CA GLY A 195 28.12 24.56 -16.11
C GLY A 195 29.38 23.71 -16.21
N LEU A 196 29.30 22.56 -16.89
CA LEU A 196 30.48 21.76 -17.26
C LEU A 196 30.89 22.12 -18.69
N VAL A 197 32.06 22.74 -18.86
CA VAL A 197 32.64 22.99 -20.19
C VAL A 197 33.88 22.12 -20.38
N TYR A 198 33.91 21.41 -21.51
CA TYR A 198 35.07 20.65 -21.95
C TYR A 198 35.77 21.45 -23.06
N PHE A 199 37.06 21.70 -22.89
CA PHE A 199 37.88 22.38 -23.90
C PHE A 199 38.70 21.37 -24.69
N TYR A 200 38.76 21.57 -26.01
CA TYR A 200 39.60 20.82 -26.92
C TYR A 200 40.55 21.81 -27.61
N GLY A 201 41.77 21.98 -27.09
CA GLY A 201 42.66 23.04 -27.56
C GLY A 201 42.12 24.45 -27.27
N LEU A 202 42.32 25.41 -28.19
CA LEU A 202 41.84 26.81 -28.09
C LEU A 202 40.38 27.02 -28.55
N HIS A 203 39.68 25.98 -28.99
CA HIS A 203 38.31 26.10 -29.47
C HIS A 203 37.31 25.65 -28.41
N GLN A 204 36.35 26.53 -28.12
CA GLN A 204 35.31 26.35 -27.11
C GLN A 204 34.11 25.64 -27.73
N PHE A 205 33.74 24.47 -27.21
CA PHE A 205 32.47 23.83 -27.53
C PHE A 205 31.52 24.03 -26.35
N LYS A 206 30.43 24.76 -26.60
CA LYS A 206 29.36 24.94 -25.62
C LYS A 206 28.48 23.69 -25.66
N ILE A 207 28.53 22.88 -24.61
CA ILE A 207 27.58 21.79 -24.41
C ILE A 207 26.48 22.34 -23.52
N ASP A 208 25.34 22.69 -24.11
CA ASP A 208 24.15 23.09 -23.35
C ASP A 208 23.53 21.85 -22.70
N SER A 209 24.06 21.46 -21.54
CA SER A 209 23.43 20.47 -20.66
C SER A 209 22.79 21.17 -19.48
N ALA A 210 21.58 21.70 -19.69
CA ALA A 210 20.68 22.09 -18.61
C ALA A 210 20.14 20.81 -17.94
N ALA A 211 20.92 20.24 -17.03
CA ALA A 211 20.40 19.28 -16.06
C ALA A 211 19.87 20.07 -14.86
N ILE A 212 18.57 20.38 -14.89
CA ILE A 212 17.84 20.85 -13.72
C ILE A 212 17.77 19.66 -12.75
N VAL A 213 18.66 19.64 -11.76
CA VAL A 213 18.49 18.82 -10.57
C VAL A 213 17.70 19.68 -9.58
N ASN A 214 16.38 19.49 -9.54
CA ASN A 214 15.56 20.05 -8.47
C ASN A 214 15.81 19.22 -7.21
N SER A 215 16.43 19.86 -6.22
CA SER A 215 16.48 19.44 -4.81
C SER A 215 15.12 19.57 -4.16
#